data_AF-A0A964VKA3-F1
#
_entry.id   AF-A0A964VKA3-F1
#
_cell.length_a   1.000
_cell.length_b   1.000
_cell.length_c   1.000
_cell.angle_alpha   90.00
_cell.angle_beta   90.00
_cell.angle_gamma   90.00
#
_symmetry.space_group_name_H-M   'P 1'
#
loop_
_entity.id
_entity.type
_entity.pdbx_description
1 polymer ?
#
loop_
_entity_poly.entity_id
_entity_poly.type
_entity_poly.pdbx_seq_one_letter_code
_entity_poly.pdbx_strand_id
1 'polypeptide(L)'
;MRRLTLALFLLCCAAIATLGKSSPTHVVKRGDTLINIAARYQLSVRQLRQWNDLHGDRIAIGQSLTLAGQNYPISFQQFRPKAVKKREKKFKPAPSRSREVEAELQARFSAWSDSAVALSRRRGGYALVVNKQERYMDVYLAGERVTRFPVAIGSTDAEQLIDRRQANDYHLKEGLFHLSEVSWSRRVAKWDCVWMRIHTVEAAKRDYVEVYGSEGRRQLEAWERARGTIQSDAEVQVFNRAHPGAPVWRGLGVHGGGADYDWTEGCVALDRKNVRWLYDRLSKMPDNGVGTPFAVVRF
;
A
#
# COMPACT_ATOMS: atom_id res chain seq x y z
N MET A 1 22.64 80.05 31.73
CA MET A 1 21.28 80.17 31.14
C MET A 1 21.33 79.73 29.68
N ARG A 2 20.31 78.96 29.23
CA ARG A 2 20.02 78.41 27.86
C ARG A 2 20.79 77.11 27.52
N ARG A 3 20.18 75.91 27.56
CA ARG A 3 19.23 75.24 26.60
C ARG A 3 19.93 74.93 25.26
N LEU A 4 19.86 73.77 24.57
CA LEU A 4 19.00 72.58 24.58
C LEU A 4 19.62 71.50 23.62
N THR A 5 19.32 70.21 23.85
CA THR A 5 19.17 69.08 22.89
C THR A 5 20.27 68.68 21.88
N LEU A 6 20.72 67.41 21.96
CA LEU A 6 20.37 66.40 20.94
C LEU A 6 20.56 64.98 21.49
N ALA A 7 19.52 64.16 21.32
CA ALA A 7 19.51 62.74 21.63
C ALA A 7 20.44 61.97 20.69
N LEU A 8 21.26 61.06 21.22
CA LEU A 8 21.80 59.96 20.42
C LEU A 8 21.27 58.66 21.01
N PHE A 9 20.33 58.11 20.24
CA PHE A 9 19.67 56.82 20.43
C PHE A 9 20.68 55.71 20.71
N LEU A 10 20.30 54.82 21.64
CA LEU A 10 20.87 53.48 21.78
C LEU A 10 20.99 52.82 20.40
N LEU A 11 22.22 52.67 19.91
CA LEU A 11 22.55 51.56 19.03
C LEU A 11 23.03 50.41 19.93
N CYS A 12 22.06 49.79 20.61
CA CYS A 12 22.26 48.44 21.09
C CYS A 12 22.46 47.59 19.83
N CYS A 13 23.70 47.23 19.53
CA CYS A 13 24.01 46.15 18.61
C CYS A 13 23.38 44.88 19.19
N ALA A 14 22.10 44.67 18.91
CA ALA A 14 21.49 43.37 19.01
C ALA A 14 22.24 42.50 17.99
N ALA A 15 23.26 41.80 18.47
CA ALA A 15 23.70 40.57 17.84
C ALA A 15 22.43 39.73 17.69
N ILE A 16 21.93 39.63 16.45
CA ILE A 16 20.88 38.68 16.11
C ILE A 16 21.52 37.32 16.34
N ALA A 17 21.39 36.80 17.56
CA ALA A 17 21.62 35.39 17.82
C ALA A 17 20.61 34.67 16.93
N THR A 18 21.08 34.15 15.80
CA THR A 18 20.33 33.21 14.99
C THR A 18 20.03 32.03 15.90
N LEU A 19 18.84 32.02 16.49
CA LEU A 19 18.29 30.86 17.18
C LEU A 19 18.21 29.74 16.15
N GLY A 20 19.25 28.91 16.10
CA GLY A 20 19.29 27.73 15.26
C GLY A 20 18.04 26.91 15.59
N LYS A 21 17.20 26.70 14.58
CA LYS A 21 15.97 25.91 14.71
C LYS A 21 16.39 24.48 15.03
N SER A 22 16.39 24.11 16.32
CA SER A 22 16.72 22.75 16.73
C SER A 22 15.64 21.82 16.21
N SER A 23 16.06 20.86 15.39
CA SER A 23 15.13 19.85 14.88
C SER A 23 14.77 18.89 16.03
N PRO A 24 13.50 18.51 16.18
CA PRO A 24 13.06 17.55 17.19
C PRO A 24 13.80 16.22 17.01
N THR A 25 14.20 15.57 18.10
CA THR A 25 14.90 14.27 18.07
C THR A 25 14.26 13.21 18.97
N HIS A 26 14.54 11.94 18.67
CA HIS A 26 14.23 10.78 19.49
C HIS A 26 15.50 10.04 19.86
N VAL A 27 15.77 9.83 21.15
CA VAL A 27 16.87 8.99 21.62
C VAL A 27 16.40 7.53 21.69
N VAL A 28 17.00 6.68 20.87
CA VAL A 28 16.67 5.26 20.73
C VAL A 28 16.85 4.53 22.07
N LYS A 29 15.81 3.80 22.50
CA LYS A 29 15.81 3.02 23.74
C LYS A 29 15.82 1.52 23.43
N ARG A 30 16.08 0.70 24.45
CA ARG A 30 16.00 -0.76 24.33
C ARG A 30 14.59 -1.16 23.83
N GLY A 31 14.55 -1.89 22.71
CA GLY A 31 13.32 -2.35 22.07
C GLY A 31 12.74 -1.40 21.02
N ASP A 32 13.34 -0.23 20.81
CA ASP A 32 12.97 0.62 19.68
C ASP A 32 13.54 0.05 18.36
N THR A 33 12.75 0.18 17.31
CA THR A 33 13.11 -0.10 15.92
C THR A 33 12.77 1.11 15.09
N LEU A 34 13.41 1.31 13.92
CA LEU A 34 13.01 2.43 13.05
C LEU A 34 11.52 2.40 12.73
N ILE A 35 10.95 1.21 12.59
CA ILE A 35 9.52 0.99 12.32
C ILE A 35 8.64 1.53 13.45
N ASN A 36 8.90 1.13 14.70
CA ASN A 36 8.05 1.55 15.82
C ASN A 36 8.26 3.02 16.21
N ILE A 37 9.46 3.58 15.97
CA ILE A 37 9.75 5.01 16.12
C ILE A 37 8.98 5.77 15.05
N ALA A 38 9.09 5.37 13.78
CA ALA A 38 8.39 6.00 12.67
C ALA A 38 6.87 6.01 12.91
N ALA A 39 6.29 4.87 13.29
CA ALA A 39 4.88 4.76 13.63
C ALA A 39 4.46 5.67 14.81
N ARG A 40 5.28 5.75 15.87
CA ARG A 40 5.01 6.59 17.04
C ARG A 40 4.90 8.07 16.70
N TYR A 41 5.68 8.51 15.72
CA TYR A 41 5.74 9.91 15.28
C TYR A 41 5.00 10.18 13.97
N GLN A 42 4.25 9.20 13.46
CA GLN A 42 3.52 9.28 12.18
C GLN A 42 4.43 9.65 10.99
N LEU A 43 5.66 9.15 11.04
CA LEU A 43 6.65 9.28 9.98
C LEU A 43 6.72 7.97 9.19
N SER A 44 7.20 8.03 7.96
CA SER A 44 7.69 6.84 7.27
C SER A 44 9.11 6.50 7.74
N VAL A 45 9.46 5.21 7.73
CA VAL A 45 10.85 4.76 7.96
C VAL A 45 11.79 5.43 6.96
N ARG A 46 11.35 5.63 5.71
CA ARG A 46 12.12 6.36 4.69
C ARG A 46 12.45 7.80 5.12
N GLN A 47 11.48 8.56 5.62
CA GLN A 47 11.74 9.91 6.14
C GLN A 47 12.73 9.88 7.29
N LEU A 48 12.53 8.95 8.24
CA LEU A 48 13.41 8.81 9.39
C LEU A 48 14.83 8.41 8.98
N ARG A 49 14.98 7.53 7.98
CA ARG A 49 16.29 7.17 7.41
C ARG A 49 16.93 8.34 6.68
N GLN A 50 16.17 9.04 5.85
CA GLN A 50 16.67 10.16 5.06
C GLN A 50 17.13 11.34 5.93
N TRP A 51 16.44 11.62 7.03
CA TRP A 51 16.82 12.71 7.94
C TRP A 51 17.97 12.38 8.88
N ASN A 52 18.37 11.11 8.93
CA ASN A 52 19.41 10.60 9.83
C ASN A 52 20.52 9.86 9.08
N ASP A 53 20.58 10.01 7.76
CA ASP A 53 21.56 9.38 6.86
C ASP A 53 21.73 7.87 7.12
N LEU A 54 20.61 7.18 7.37
CA LEU A 54 20.63 5.75 7.67
C LEU A 54 20.55 4.91 6.40
N HIS A 55 21.61 4.16 6.14
CA HIS A 55 21.69 3.24 5.00
C HIS A 55 20.96 1.89 5.21
N GLY A 56 20.39 1.66 6.38
CA GLY A 56 19.56 0.50 6.71
C GLY A 56 18.79 0.70 8.01
N ASP A 57 18.22 -0.37 8.57
CA ASP A 57 17.31 -0.28 9.72
C ASP A 57 17.99 -0.46 11.09
N ARG A 58 19.32 -0.62 11.09
CA ARG A 58 20.10 -0.72 12.32
C ARG A 58 20.20 0.64 12.98
N ILE A 59 19.72 0.68 14.22
CA ILE A 59 19.85 1.81 15.13
C ILE A 59 20.44 1.33 16.45
N ALA A 60 21.32 2.14 17.05
CA ALA A 60 21.95 1.81 18.31
C ALA A 60 21.16 2.43 19.48
N ILE A 61 21.08 1.72 20.60
CA ILE A 61 20.54 2.30 21.83
C ILE A 61 21.38 3.53 22.21
N GLY A 62 20.72 4.64 22.50
CA GLY A 62 21.36 5.93 22.77
C GLY A 62 21.58 6.79 21.52
N GLN A 63 21.36 6.27 20.31
CA GLN A 63 21.42 7.05 19.07
C GLN A 63 20.30 8.09 19.05
N SER A 64 20.61 9.33 18.68
CA SER A 64 19.62 10.40 18.50
C SER A 64 19.17 10.44 17.05
N LEU A 65 17.86 10.34 16.81
CA LEU A 65 17.24 10.40 15.48
C LEU A 65 16.43 11.68 15.32
N THR A 66 16.79 12.49 14.34
CA THR A 66 16.06 13.65 13.85
C THR A 66 14.68 13.26 13.31
N LEU A 67 13.63 13.91 13.81
CA LEU A 67 12.22 13.63 13.50
C LEU A 67 11.60 14.67 12.55
N ALA A 68 12.36 15.64 12.05
CA ALA A 68 11.88 16.60 11.05
C ALA A 68 13.01 17.05 10.13
N GLY A 69 12.72 17.15 8.82
CA GLY A 69 13.67 17.65 7.82
C GLY A 69 13.81 19.17 7.82
N GLN A 70 14.95 19.66 7.35
CA GLN A 70 15.35 21.09 7.33
C GLN A 70 14.38 22.02 6.58
N ASN A 71 13.51 21.50 5.72
CA ASN A 71 12.52 22.26 4.94
C ASN A 71 11.06 21.92 5.23
N TYR A 72 10.75 21.38 6.41
CA TYR A 72 9.36 21.15 6.82
C TYR A 72 8.84 22.35 7.65
N PRO A 73 7.87 23.14 7.16
CA PRO A 73 7.16 24.07 8.03
C PRO A 73 6.17 23.28 8.89
N ILE A 74 6.44 23.14 10.20
CA ILE A 74 5.45 22.69 11.18
C ILE A 74 5.42 23.65 12.37
N SER A 75 4.22 24.14 12.72
CA SER A 75 3.91 24.67 14.04
C SER A 75 3.78 23.50 15.04
N PHE A 76 4.73 23.37 15.96
CA PHE A 76 4.91 22.21 16.84
C PHE A 76 3.89 22.07 17.99
N GLN A 77 2.81 22.85 18.00
CA GLN A 77 1.80 22.80 19.07
C GLN A 77 0.86 21.59 19.00
N GLN A 78 0.80 20.85 17.88
CA GLN A 78 -0.05 19.66 17.74
C GLN A 78 0.61 18.32 18.11
N PHE A 79 1.93 18.29 18.35
CA PHE A 79 2.69 17.04 18.61
C PHE A 79 3.05 16.80 20.08
N ARG A 80 2.14 17.15 21.00
CA ARG A 80 2.17 16.54 22.34
C ARG A 80 1.35 15.25 22.30
N PRO A 81 1.96 14.06 22.41
CA PRO A 81 1.17 12.88 22.70
C PRO A 81 0.45 13.15 24.03
N LYS A 82 -0.89 13.26 24.00
CA LYS A 82 -1.68 13.10 25.21
C LYS A 82 -1.21 11.79 25.83
N ALA A 83 -0.89 11.80 27.13
CA ALA A 83 -0.48 10.59 27.84
C ALA A 83 -1.52 9.49 27.60
N VAL A 84 -1.23 8.59 26.65
CA VAL A 84 -2.05 7.42 26.41
C VAL A 84 -1.79 6.53 27.61
N LYS A 85 -2.75 6.50 28.54
CA LYS A 85 -2.77 5.48 29.58
C LYS A 85 -2.63 4.14 28.86
N LYS A 86 -1.54 3.42 29.15
CA LYS A 86 -1.23 2.12 28.57
C LYS A 86 -2.35 1.14 28.92
N ARG A 87 -3.41 1.09 28.11
CA ARG A 87 -4.30 -0.06 28.04
C ARG A 87 -3.70 -0.97 26.97
N GLU A 88 -2.84 -1.87 27.42
CA GLU A 88 -2.60 -3.12 26.70
C GLU A 88 -3.97 -3.81 26.58
N LYS A 89 -4.69 -3.56 25.48
CA LYS A 89 -5.70 -4.52 25.06
C LYS A 89 -4.89 -5.75 24.65
N LYS A 90 -4.91 -6.78 25.50
CA LYS A 90 -4.52 -8.13 25.09
C LYS A 90 -5.21 -8.40 23.76
N PHE A 91 -4.46 -8.42 22.66
CA PHE A 91 -4.97 -8.95 21.42
C PHE A 91 -5.15 -10.44 21.68
N LYS A 92 -6.40 -10.87 21.85
CA LYS A 92 -6.71 -12.30 21.74
C LYS A 92 -6.34 -12.65 20.30
N PRO A 93 -5.45 -13.62 20.05
CA PRO A 93 -5.30 -14.15 18.70
C PRO A 93 -6.69 -14.51 18.20
N ALA A 94 -6.97 -14.21 16.93
CA ALA A 94 -8.21 -14.68 16.31
C ALA A 94 -8.34 -16.19 16.61
N PRO A 95 -9.55 -16.68 16.97
CA PRO A 95 -9.72 -18.10 17.22
C PRO A 95 -9.17 -18.88 16.02
N SER A 96 -8.35 -19.90 16.28
CA SER A 96 -7.86 -20.78 15.22
C SER A 96 -9.07 -21.32 14.46
N ARG A 97 -9.12 -21.10 13.15
CA ARG A 97 -10.20 -21.66 12.33
C ARG A 97 -10.21 -23.18 12.48
N SER A 98 -11.37 -23.82 12.31
CA SER A 98 -11.42 -25.28 12.34
C SER A 98 -10.53 -25.85 11.23
N ARG A 99 -9.99 -27.06 11.44
CA ARG A 99 -9.20 -27.76 10.42
C ARG A 99 -9.93 -27.88 9.09
N GLU A 100 -11.25 -28.03 9.14
CA GLU A 100 -12.13 -28.07 7.96
C GLU A 100 -12.10 -26.75 7.18
N VAL A 101 -12.21 -25.60 7.86
CA VAL A 101 -12.16 -24.29 7.20
C VAL A 101 -10.80 -24.03 6.58
N GLU A 102 -9.70 -24.43 7.23
CA GLU A 102 -8.36 -24.30 6.63
C GLU A 102 -8.18 -25.24 5.42
N ALA A 103 -8.72 -26.46 5.47
CA ALA A 103 -8.68 -27.38 4.33
C ALA A 103 -9.50 -26.86 3.14
N GLU A 104 -10.68 -26.29 3.39
CA GLU A 104 -11.52 -25.67 2.35
C GLU A 104 -10.80 -24.48 1.70
N LEU A 105 -10.18 -23.62 2.52
CA LEU A 105 -9.37 -22.50 2.04
C LEU A 105 -8.21 -22.99 1.18
N GLN A 106 -7.45 -23.99 1.65
CA GLN A 106 -6.34 -24.58 0.92
C GLN A 106 -6.79 -25.15 -0.44
N ALA A 107 -7.89 -25.89 -0.47
CA ALA A 107 -8.45 -26.44 -1.71
C ALA A 107 -8.84 -25.32 -2.68
N ARG A 108 -9.48 -24.26 -2.18
CA ARG A 108 -9.87 -23.09 -2.98
C ARG A 108 -8.67 -22.35 -3.56
N PHE A 109 -7.64 -22.12 -2.76
CA PHE A 109 -6.41 -21.47 -3.21
C PHE A 109 -5.68 -22.30 -4.27
N SER A 110 -5.60 -23.61 -4.08
CA SER A 110 -5.03 -24.54 -5.07
C SER A 110 -5.81 -24.48 -6.38
N ALA A 111 -7.15 -24.52 -6.32
CA ALA A 111 -8.00 -24.44 -7.50
C ALA A 111 -7.80 -23.13 -8.30
N TRP A 112 -7.60 -22.00 -7.62
CA TRP A 112 -7.32 -20.72 -8.28
C TRP A 112 -5.94 -20.69 -8.95
N SER A 113 -4.89 -21.13 -8.26
CA SER A 113 -3.55 -21.19 -8.86
C SER A 113 -3.53 -22.16 -10.06
N ASP A 114 -4.13 -23.33 -9.91
CA ASP A 114 -4.19 -24.36 -10.97
C ASP A 114 -4.95 -23.86 -12.19
N SER A 115 -6.06 -23.14 -11.97
CA SER A 115 -6.85 -22.54 -13.05
C SER A 115 -6.06 -21.48 -13.83
N ALA A 116 -5.30 -20.62 -13.13
CA ALA A 116 -4.45 -19.63 -13.77
C ALA A 116 -3.36 -20.29 -14.62
N VAL A 117 -2.66 -21.29 -14.06
CA VAL A 117 -1.61 -22.04 -14.75
C VAL A 117 -2.16 -22.84 -15.94
N ALA A 118 -3.32 -23.47 -15.78
CA ALA A 118 -3.98 -24.20 -16.87
C ALA A 118 -4.41 -23.27 -18.02
N LEU A 119 -4.89 -22.07 -17.71
CA LEU A 119 -5.18 -21.05 -18.73
C LEU A 119 -3.93 -20.60 -19.47
N SER A 120 -2.82 -20.38 -18.75
CA SER A 120 -1.51 -20.09 -19.35
C SER A 120 -1.08 -21.19 -20.31
N ARG A 121 -1.19 -22.48 -19.90
CA ARG A 121 -0.90 -23.64 -20.75
C ARG A 121 -1.75 -23.68 -22.01
N ARG A 122 -3.08 -23.55 -21.88
CA ARG A 122 -4.01 -23.59 -23.03
C ARG A 122 -3.77 -22.45 -24.03
N ARG A 123 -3.39 -21.28 -23.54
CA ARG A 123 -3.18 -20.08 -24.39
C ARG A 123 -1.74 -19.92 -24.88
N GLY A 124 -0.80 -20.75 -24.41
CA GLY A 124 0.63 -20.54 -24.65
C GLY A 124 1.16 -19.22 -24.07
N GLY A 125 0.48 -18.64 -23.08
CA GLY A 125 0.74 -17.30 -22.57
C GLY A 125 1.24 -17.29 -21.12
N TYR A 126 1.35 -16.10 -20.54
CA TYR A 126 1.77 -15.95 -19.15
C TYR A 126 0.62 -16.20 -18.17
N ALA A 127 0.95 -16.58 -16.92
CA ALA A 127 0.09 -16.45 -15.75
C ALA A 127 0.91 -15.99 -14.54
N LEU A 128 0.24 -15.32 -13.61
CA LEU A 128 0.84 -14.75 -12.41
C LEU A 128 0.13 -15.32 -11.17
N VAL A 129 0.90 -15.83 -10.20
CA VAL A 129 0.36 -16.39 -8.96
C VAL A 129 1.08 -15.74 -7.78
N VAL A 130 0.37 -14.92 -7.01
CA VAL A 130 0.90 -14.27 -5.80
C VAL A 130 0.52 -15.09 -4.57
N ASN A 131 1.52 -15.55 -3.82
CA ASN A 131 1.35 -16.10 -2.49
C ASN A 131 1.56 -15.02 -1.43
N LYS A 132 0.48 -14.66 -0.73
CA LYS A 132 0.49 -13.63 0.32
C LYS A 132 1.31 -14.04 1.55
N GLN A 133 1.30 -15.32 1.90
CA GLN A 133 2.03 -15.83 3.06
C GLN A 133 3.53 -15.90 2.78
N GLU A 134 3.92 -16.42 1.62
CA GLU A 134 5.34 -16.55 1.26
C GLU A 134 5.98 -15.25 0.73
N ARG A 135 5.18 -14.24 0.37
CA ARG A 135 5.67 -12.97 -0.25
C ARG A 135 6.38 -13.18 -1.58
N TYR A 136 5.83 -14.06 -2.40
CA TYR A 136 6.35 -14.30 -3.74
C TYR A 136 5.25 -14.27 -4.79
N MET A 137 5.62 -13.81 -5.98
CA MET A 137 4.87 -13.99 -7.21
C MET A 137 5.60 -14.97 -8.10
N ASP A 138 4.96 -16.11 -8.36
CA ASP A 138 5.39 -17.05 -9.38
C ASP A 138 4.85 -16.61 -10.75
N VAL A 139 5.72 -16.61 -11.74
CA VAL A 139 5.40 -16.28 -13.13
C VAL A 139 5.53 -17.55 -13.96
N TYR A 140 4.46 -17.86 -14.69
CA TYR A 140 4.36 -19.03 -15.55
C TYR A 140 4.30 -18.61 -17.01
N LEU A 141 4.85 -19.42 -17.91
CA LEU A 141 4.69 -19.33 -19.35
C LEU A 141 4.30 -20.71 -19.88
N ALA A 142 3.20 -20.79 -20.63
CA ALA A 142 2.66 -22.05 -21.14
C ALA A 142 2.49 -23.14 -20.06
N GLY A 143 2.16 -22.74 -18.83
CA GLY A 143 1.96 -23.64 -17.69
C GLY A 143 3.24 -24.02 -16.92
N GLU A 144 4.42 -23.60 -17.37
CA GLU A 144 5.70 -23.85 -16.71
C GLU A 144 6.16 -22.62 -15.93
N ARG A 145 6.62 -22.80 -14.69
CA ARG A 145 7.12 -21.68 -13.88
C ARG A 145 8.48 -21.22 -14.43
N VAL A 146 8.54 -19.99 -14.91
CA VAL A 146 9.76 -19.42 -15.51
C VAL A 146 10.57 -18.56 -14.54
N THR A 147 9.93 -17.98 -13.53
CA THR A 147 10.61 -17.20 -12.49
C THR A 147 9.73 -17.01 -11.27
N ARG A 148 10.35 -16.58 -10.17
CA ARG A 148 9.72 -16.20 -8.90
C ARG A 148 10.26 -14.82 -8.49
N PHE A 149 9.38 -13.90 -8.12
CA PHE A 149 9.75 -12.55 -7.65
C PHE A 149 9.33 -12.32 -6.20
N PRO A 150 10.20 -11.77 -5.34
CA PRO A 150 9.74 -11.23 -4.07
C PRO A 150 8.73 -10.11 -4.32
N VAL A 151 7.72 -10.02 -3.46
CA VAL A 151 6.69 -8.98 -3.55
C VAL A 151 6.47 -8.29 -2.20
N ALA A 152 6.12 -7.01 -2.28
CA ALA A 152 5.56 -6.28 -1.15
C ALA A 152 4.03 -6.16 -1.30
N ILE A 153 3.30 -6.46 -0.22
CA ILE A 153 1.84 -6.45 -0.14
C ILE A 153 1.38 -5.91 1.21
N GLY A 154 0.26 -5.18 1.24
CA GLY A 154 -0.28 -4.60 2.47
C GLY A 154 0.66 -3.61 3.19
N SER A 155 0.18 -3.04 4.30
CA SER A 155 0.90 -2.06 5.11
C SER A 155 1.52 -2.62 6.39
N THR A 156 1.01 -3.75 6.91
CA THR A 156 1.49 -4.36 8.16
C THR A 156 1.35 -5.89 8.17
N ASP A 157 2.17 -6.55 8.99
CA ASP A 157 2.23 -8.03 9.08
C ASP A 157 0.92 -8.69 9.50
N ALA A 158 0.15 -8.04 10.38
CA ALA A 158 -1.13 -8.54 10.84
C ALA A 158 -2.26 -8.42 9.80
N GLU A 159 -2.10 -7.50 8.84
CA GLU A 159 -3.11 -7.16 7.83
C GLU A 159 -2.94 -7.97 6.54
N GLN A 160 -1.74 -8.44 6.24
CA GLN A 160 -1.46 -9.04 4.93
C GLN A 160 -2.14 -10.38 4.68
N LEU A 161 -2.47 -11.16 5.70
CA LEU A 161 -3.20 -12.42 5.52
C LEU A 161 -4.72 -12.21 5.52
N ILE A 162 -5.18 -10.99 5.74
CA ILE A 162 -6.59 -10.65 5.71
C ILE A 162 -7.01 -10.47 4.25
N ASP A 163 -8.13 -11.08 3.88
CA ASP A 163 -8.74 -10.84 2.57
C ASP A 163 -9.39 -9.46 2.55
N ARG A 164 -9.31 -8.79 1.41
CA ARG A 164 -9.92 -7.48 1.20
C ARG A 164 -11.43 -7.60 1.14
N ARG A 165 -12.14 -6.72 1.87
CA ARG A 165 -13.61 -6.68 1.90
C ARG A 165 -14.19 -5.32 1.53
N GLN A 166 -13.42 -4.24 1.68
CA GLN A 166 -13.94 -2.89 1.49
C GLN A 166 -12.91 -1.90 0.93
N ALA A 167 -13.34 -0.67 0.63
CA ALA A 167 -12.51 0.32 -0.07
C ALA A 167 -11.27 0.77 0.70
N ASN A 168 -11.33 0.77 2.03
CA ASN A 168 -10.35 1.43 2.88
C ASN A 168 -9.68 0.49 3.88
N ASP A 169 -9.80 -0.83 3.70
CA ASP A 169 -9.08 -1.80 4.54
C ASP A 169 -7.67 -2.11 4.01
N TYR A 170 -7.33 -1.62 2.81
CA TYR A 170 -5.98 -1.67 2.22
C TYR A 170 -5.36 -3.07 2.10
N HIS A 171 -6.18 -4.13 2.14
CA HIS A 171 -5.71 -5.49 1.94
C HIS A 171 -5.64 -5.83 0.44
N LEU A 172 -4.76 -6.78 0.09
CA LEU A 172 -4.75 -7.39 -1.24
C LEU A 172 -5.84 -8.46 -1.31
N LYS A 173 -6.71 -8.38 -2.33
CA LYS A 173 -7.81 -9.33 -2.53
C LYS A 173 -7.31 -10.70 -2.98
N GLU A 174 -7.78 -11.74 -2.30
CA GLU A 174 -7.63 -13.15 -2.67
C GLU A 174 -8.65 -13.53 -3.75
N GLY A 175 -8.21 -14.30 -4.74
CA GLY A 175 -9.09 -14.71 -5.84
C GLY A 175 -8.35 -15.07 -7.12
N LEU A 176 -9.14 -15.46 -8.12
CA LEU A 176 -8.70 -15.59 -9.51
C LEU A 176 -9.22 -14.39 -10.31
N PHE A 177 -8.30 -13.70 -10.97
CA PHE A 177 -8.51 -12.48 -11.74
C PHE A 177 -7.78 -12.57 -13.08
N HIS A 178 -7.74 -11.45 -13.78
CA HIS A 178 -6.85 -11.22 -14.91
C HIS A 178 -6.35 -9.78 -14.92
N LEU A 179 -5.29 -9.51 -15.67
CA LEU A 179 -4.88 -8.14 -15.95
C LEU A 179 -5.91 -7.46 -16.87
N SER A 180 -6.37 -6.27 -16.51
CA SER A 180 -7.22 -5.40 -17.33
C SER A 180 -6.45 -4.30 -18.04
N GLU A 181 -5.22 -4.02 -17.59
CA GLU A 181 -4.37 -2.99 -18.15
C GLU A 181 -2.90 -3.37 -17.91
N VAL A 182 -2.04 -3.11 -18.89
CA VAL A 182 -0.59 -3.20 -18.77
C VAL A 182 -0.01 -1.93 -19.38
N SER A 183 0.47 -1.00 -18.55
CA SER A 183 0.88 0.31 -19.03
C SER A 183 2.20 0.77 -18.45
N TRP A 184 2.90 1.57 -19.26
CA TRP A 184 4.07 2.33 -18.85
C TRP A 184 3.72 3.81 -18.86
N SER A 185 3.91 4.50 -17.75
CA SER A 185 3.59 5.91 -17.62
C SER A 185 4.65 6.67 -16.83
N ARG A 186 5.32 7.59 -17.53
CA ARG A 186 6.25 8.55 -16.92
C ARG A 186 5.57 9.49 -15.90
N ARG A 187 4.23 9.58 -15.91
CA ARG A 187 3.46 10.37 -14.95
C ARG A 187 3.36 9.71 -13.58
N VAL A 188 3.66 8.41 -13.49
CA VAL A 188 3.55 7.62 -12.26
C VAL A 188 4.94 7.27 -11.74
N ALA A 189 5.80 8.29 -11.62
CA ALA A 189 7.19 8.13 -11.15
C ALA A 189 7.29 7.50 -9.75
N LYS A 190 6.22 7.62 -8.93
CA LYS A 190 6.13 7.02 -7.59
C LYS A 190 6.32 5.50 -7.62
N TRP A 191 5.91 4.81 -8.70
CA TRP A 191 5.85 3.35 -8.79
C TRP A 191 6.77 2.75 -9.87
N ASP A 192 7.91 3.39 -10.15
CA ASP A 192 8.82 3.05 -11.24
C ASP A 192 8.18 3.03 -12.64
N CYS A 193 7.12 3.82 -12.84
CA CYS A 193 6.43 4.03 -14.13
C CYS A 193 5.74 2.81 -14.75
N VAL A 194 5.77 1.60 -14.15
CA VAL A 194 4.90 0.48 -14.56
C VAL A 194 3.61 0.52 -13.75
N TRP A 195 2.48 0.31 -14.42
CA TRP A 195 1.22 -0.01 -13.77
C TRP A 195 0.52 -1.14 -14.52
N MET A 196 0.18 -2.21 -13.81
CA MET A 196 -0.60 -3.33 -14.35
C MET A 196 -1.85 -3.51 -13.49
N ARG A 197 -3.02 -3.20 -14.04
CA ARG A 197 -4.28 -3.23 -13.29
C ARG A 197 -4.84 -4.64 -13.24
N ILE A 198 -5.33 -5.04 -12.08
CA ILE A 198 -6.04 -6.30 -11.88
C ILE A 198 -7.54 -6.01 -12.01
N HIS A 199 -8.24 -6.78 -12.82
CA HIS A 199 -9.69 -6.62 -12.94
C HIS A 199 -10.41 -7.14 -11.69
N THR A 200 -10.88 -6.23 -10.84
CA THR A 200 -11.58 -6.57 -9.60
C THR A 200 -13.05 -6.15 -9.58
N VAL A 201 -13.61 -5.64 -10.69
CA VAL A 201 -14.95 -5.02 -10.72
C VAL A 201 -16.05 -5.98 -10.26
N GLU A 202 -16.09 -7.20 -10.80
CA GLU A 202 -17.09 -8.20 -10.41
C GLU A 202 -16.96 -8.63 -8.93
N ALA A 203 -15.73 -8.90 -8.49
CA ALA A 203 -15.46 -9.15 -7.08
C ALA A 203 -15.91 -7.96 -6.22
N ALA A 204 -15.69 -6.74 -6.70
CA ALA A 204 -15.99 -5.54 -5.95
C ALA A 204 -17.49 -5.26 -5.80
N LYS A 205 -18.27 -5.52 -6.86
CA LYS A 205 -19.73 -5.48 -6.81
C LYS A 205 -20.30 -6.52 -5.83
N ARG A 206 -19.80 -7.76 -5.88
CA ARG A 206 -20.25 -8.82 -4.97
C ARG A 206 -19.96 -8.46 -3.51
N ASP A 207 -18.74 -8.07 -3.22
CA ASP A 207 -18.33 -7.72 -1.86
C ASP A 207 -19.08 -6.47 -1.34
N TYR A 208 -19.40 -5.51 -2.22
CA TYR A 208 -20.25 -4.36 -1.89
C TYR A 208 -21.63 -4.79 -1.37
N VAL A 209 -22.27 -5.75 -2.05
CA VAL A 209 -23.57 -6.30 -1.61
C VAL A 209 -23.44 -7.07 -0.29
N GLU A 210 -22.33 -7.78 -0.07
CA GLU A 210 -22.07 -8.49 1.20
C GLU A 210 -21.92 -7.49 2.37
N VAL A 211 -21.18 -6.40 2.16
CA VAL A 211 -20.91 -5.39 3.19
C VAL A 211 -22.14 -4.54 3.53
N TYR A 212 -22.86 -4.07 2.51
CA TYR A 212 -23.97 -3.10 2.68
C TYR A 212 -25.36 -3.73 2.61
N GLY A 213 -25.44 -5.05 2.44
CA GLY A 213 -26.68 -5.81 2.46
C GLY A 213 -27.71 -5.35 1.43
N SER A 214 -28.99 -5.31 1.84
CA SER A 214 -30.10 -4.99 0.94
C SER A 214 -30.07 -3.55 0.42
N GLU A 215 -29.53 -2.61 1.20
CA GLU A 215 -29.38 -1.21 0.78
C GLU A 215 -28.29 -1.08 -0.30
N GLY A 216 -27.13 -1.71 -0.10
CA GLY A 216 -26.09 -1.75 -1.13
C GLY A 216 -26.58 -2.36 -2.44
N ARG A 217 -27.31 -3.47 -2.35
CA ARG A 217 -27.93 -4.09 -3.54
C ARG A 217 -28.85 -3.13 -4.28
N ARG A 218 -29.77 -2.46 -3.56
CA ARG A 218 -30.68 -1.47 -4.16
C ARG A 218 -29.94 -0.34 -4.85
N GLN A 219 -28.89 0.20 -4.21
CA GLN A 219 -28.10 1.29 -4.79
C GLN A 219 -27.38 0.87 -6.07
N LEU A 220 -26.75 -0.32 -6.06
CA LEU A 220 -26.06 -0.85 -7.22
C LEU A 220 -27.04 -1.13 -8.37
N GLU A 221 -28.15 -1.81 -8.10
CA GLU A 221 -29.18 -2.11 -9.11
C GLU A 221 -29.87 -0.85 -9.66
N ALA A 222 -30.11 0.16 -8.82
CA ALA A 222 -30.66 1.44 -9.27
C ALA A 222 -29.68 2.18 -10.18
N TRP A 223 -28.38 2.16 -9.84
CA TRP A 223 -27.34 2.74 -10.67
C TRP A 223 -27.24 2.03 -12.03
N GLU A 224 -27.17 0.70 -12.02
CA GLU A 224 -26.98 -0.09 -13.24
C GLU A 224 -28.20 -0.02 -14.16
N ARG A 225 -29.43 0.06 -13.61
CA ARG A 225 -30.63 0.33 -14.41
C ARG A 225 -30.61 1.69 -15.10
N ALA A 226 -30.05 2.71 -14.45
CA ALA A 226 -30.06 4.08 -14.97
C ALA A 226 -28.89 4.37 -15.93
N ARG A 227 -27.75 3.69 -15.77
CA ARG A 227 -26.49 4.05 -16.45
C ARG A 227 -25.78 2.89 -17.15
N GLY A 228 -26.34 1.67 -17.07
CA GLY A 228 -25.68 0.45 -17.52
C GLY A 228 -24.80 -0.17 -16.43
N THR A 229 -24.43 -1.43 -16.63
CA THR A 229 -23.62 -2.21 -15.68
C THR A 229 -22.23 -1.60 -15.49
N ILE A 230 -21.71 -1.64 -14.26
CA ILE A 230 -20.34 -1.22 -13.99
C ILE A 230 -19.39 -2.32 -14.48
N GLN A 231 -18.52 -1.99 -15.45
CA GLN A 231 -17.61 -2.92 -16.12
C GLN A 231 -16.13 -2.55 -15.95
N SER A 232 -15.84 -1.35 -15.42
CA SER A 232 -14.48 -0.81 -15.30
C SER A 232 -14.22 -0.11 -13.97
N ASP A 233 -12.95 -0.02 -13.59
CA ASP A 233 -12.53 0.73 -12.40
C ASP A 233 -12.84 2.23 -12.51
N ALA A 234 -12.89 2.77 -13.73
CA ALA A 234 -13.28 4.15 -13.97
C ALA A 234 -14.75 4.37 -13.57
N GLU A 235 -15.64 3.46 -13.96
CA GLU A 235 -17.05 3.49 -13.59
C GLU A 235 -17.25 3.24 -12.09
N VAL A 236 -16.44 2.37 -11.47
CA VAL A 236 -16.40 2.22 -10.00
C VAL A 236 -16.10 3.57 -9.34
N GLN A 237 -15.15 4.35 -9.85
CA GLN A 237 -14.88 5.68 -9.29
C GLN A 237 -16.02 6.67 -9.51
N VAL A 238 -16.71 6.60 -10.65
CA VAL A 238 -17.90 7.41 -10.91
C VAL A 238 -19.00 7.05 -9.91
N PHE A 239 -19.26 5.76 -9.71
CA PHE A 239 -20.21 5.24 -8.72
C PHE A 239 -19.85 5.73 -7.30
N ASN A 240 -18.59 5.61 -6.90
CA ASN A 240 -18.12 6.01 -5.58
C ASN A 240 -18.22 7.50 -5.32
N ARG A 241 -18.02 8.36 -6.35
CA ARG A 241 -18.24 9.81 -6.21
C ARG A 241 -19.70 10.14 -5.96
N ALA A 242 -20.62 9.35 -6.52
CA ALA A 242 -22.06 9.51 -6.27
C ALA A 242 -22.49 8.91 -4.92
N HIS A 243 -21.74 7.93 -4.38
CA HIS A 243 -22.06 7.23 -3.13
C HIS A 243 -20.89 7.31 -2.12
N PRO A 244 -20.49 8.51 -1.65
CA PRO A 244 -19.31 8.66 -0.79
C PRO A 244 -19.45 7.96 0.58
N GLY A 245 -20.67 7.69 1.05
CA GLY A 245 -20.93 6.97 2.31
C GLY A 245 -20.91 5.44 2.18
N ALA A 246 -21.01 4.91 0.96
CA ALA A 246 -20.95 3.49 0.66
C ALA A 246 -20.16 3.28 -0.64
N PRO A 247 -18.82 3.38 -0.60
CA PRO A 247 -18.01 3.18 -1.78
C PRO A 247 -17.76 1.69 -2.07
N VAL A 248 -17.82 1.32 -3.34
CA VAL A 248 -17.17 0.12 -3.89
C VAL A 248 -15.63 0.33 -3.79
N TRP A 249 -14.88 -0.74 -3.58
CA TRP A 249 -13.43 -0.62 -3.43
C TRP A 249 -12.70 -0.32 -4.75
N ARG A 250 -11.57 0.40 -4.65
CA ARG A 250 -10.81 0.92 -5.79
C ARG A 250 -9.98 -0.17 -6.48
N GLY A 251 -9.62 0.07 -7.73
CA GLY A 251 -8.81 -0.84 -8.54
C GLY A 251 -7.45 -1.15 -7.93
N LEU A 252 -7.11 -2.44 -7.91
CA LEU A 252 -5.82 -2.97 -7.47
C LEU A 252 -4.87 -3.15 -8.66
N GLY A 253 -3.58 -3.24 -8.39
CA GLY A 253 -2.60 -3.47 -9.45
C GLY A 253 -1.26 -4.00 -8.97
N VAL A 254 -0.44 -4.36 -9.95
CA VAL A 254 0.97 -4.68 -9.81
C VAL A 254 1.78 -3.47 -10.29
N HIS A 255 2.75 -3.04 -9.51
CA HIS A 255 3.58 -1.88 -9.84
C HIS A 255 4.99 -2.00 -9.25
N GLY A 256 5.88 -1.05 -9.59
CA GLY A 256 7.22 -0.99 -9.02
C GLY A 256 7.27 -0.29 -7.66
N GLY A 257 8.45 0.18 -7.26
CA GLY A 257 8.65 0.90 -6.00
C GLY A 257 9.33 0.09 -4.89
N GLY A 258 9.65 -1.18 -5.15
CA GLY A 258 10.45 -2.03 -4.26
C GLY A 258 9.66 -3.10 -3.52
N ALA A 259 10.31 -4.23 -3.27
CA ALA A 259 9.78 -5.39 -2.56
C ALA A 259 10.50 -5.70 -1.23
N ASP A 260 11.39 -4.80 -0.78
CA ASP A 260 12.22 -5.02 0.43
C ASP A 260 11.43 -5.02 1.75
N TYR A 261 10.22 -4.46 1.75
CA TYR A 261 9.30 -4.42 2.88
C TYR A 261 7.87 -4.17 2.39
N ASP A 262 6.88 -4.45 3.23
CA ASP A 262 5.47 -4.25 2.89
C ASP A 262 5.03 -2.80 3.12
N TRP A 263 4.44 -2.17 2.09
CA TRP A 263 4.03 -0.77 2.14
C TRP A 263 2.80 -0.42 1.29
N THR A 264 2.26 -1.40 0.56
CA THR A 264 1.20 -1.13 -0.41
C THR A 264 -0.16 -1.01 0.26
N GLU A 265 -1.07 -0.25 -0.34
CA GLU A 265 -2.45 -0.13 0.12
C GLU A 265 -3.38 -1.19 -0.53
N GLY A 266 -2.86 -2.42 -0.64
CA GLY A 266 -3.54 -3.58 -1.22
C GLY A 266 -3.12 -3.92 -2.64
N CYS A 267 -2.09 -3.26 -3.16
CA CYS A 267 -1.46 -3.60 -4.44
C CYS A 267 -0.37 -4.66 -4.26
N VAL A 268 0.29 -5.03 -5.36
CA VAL A 268 1.47 -5.89 -5.36
C VAL A 268 2.64 -5.07 -5.89
N ALA A 269 3.63 -4.81 -5.05
CA ALA A 269 4.82 -4.09 -5.45
C ALA A 269 5.99 -5.05 -5.73
N LEU A 270 6.74 -4.74 -6.78
CA LEU A 270 7.96 -5.43 -7.19
C LEU A 270 9.13 -4.45 -7.19
N ASP A 271 10.35 -4.98 -7.16
CA ASP A 271 11.54 -4.20 -7.49
C ASP A 271 11.52 -3.72 -8.94
N ARG A 272 12.14 -2.57 -9.18
CA ARG A 272 12.26 -1.95 -10.52
C ARG A 272 12.67 -2.94 -11.61
N LYS A 273 13.67 -3.78 -11.35
CA LYS A 273 14.17 -4.76 -12.32
C LYS A 273 13.12 -5.82 -12.66
N ASN A 274 12.37 -6.30 -11.66
CA ASN A 274 11.39 -7.37 -11.80
C ASN A 274 10.12 -6.86 -12.48
N VAL A 275 9.63 -5.69 -12.08
CA VAL A 275 8.44 -5.09 -12.70
C VAL A 275 8.69 -4.75 -14.17
N ARG A 276 9.90 -4.29 -14.50
CA ARG A 276 10.29 -4.01 -15.88
C ARG A 276 10.44 -5.27 -16.70
N TRP A 277 11.11 -6.30 -16.15
CA TRP A 277 11.22 -7.61 -16.79
C TRP A 277 9.85 -8.18 -17.16
N LEU A 278 8.87 -8.01 -16.27
CA LEU A 278 7.51 -8.49 -16.45
C LEU A 278 6.77 -7.66 -17.51
N TYR A 279 6.81 -6.33 -17.39
CA TYR A 279 6.22 -5.43 -18.39
C TYR A 279 6.76 -5.68 -19.80
N ASP A 280 8.08 -5.81 -19.97
CA ASP A 280 8.72 -6.00 -21.27
C ASP A 280 8.30 -7.32 -21.95
N ARG A 281 7.81 -8.29 -21.18
CA ARG A 281 7.30 -9.57 -21.70
C ARG A 281 5.80 -9.52 -21.97
N LEU A 282 5.03 -9.04 -21.00
CA LEU A 282 3.58 -8.92 -21.15
C LEU A 282 3.21 -7.97 -22.29
N SER A 283 3.94 -6.87 -22.46
CA SER A 283 3.67 -5.90 -23.53
C SER A 283 3.89 -6.43 -24.95
N LYS A 284 4.59 -7.55 -25.10
CA LYS A 284 4.80 -8.24 -26.38
C LYS A 284 3.79 -9.34 -26.65
N MET A 285 2.91 -9.63 -25.68
CA MET A 285 1.81 -10.57 -25.85
C MET A 285 0.66 -9.94 -26.65
N PRO A 286 -0.25 -10.75 -27.21
CA PRO A 286 -1.53 -10.24 -27.74
C PRO A 286 -2.23 -9.34 -26.72
N ASP A 287 -2.92 -8.32 -27.23
CA ASP A 287 -3.60 -7.29 -26.44
C ASP A 287 -2.70 -6.65 -25.37
N ASN A 288 -1.39 -6.56 -25.64
CA ASN A 288 -0.39 -5.99 -24.73
C ASN A 288 -0.41 -6.67 -23.34
N GLY A 289 -0.77 -7.95 -23.29
CA GLY A 289 -0.81 -8.75 -22.07
C GLY A 289 -2.10 -8.62 -21.25
N VAL A 290 -3.10 -7.87 -21.73
CA VAL A 290 -4.44 -7.87 -21.16
C VAL A 290 -5.04 -9.28 -21.21
N GLY A 291 -5.75 -9.66 -20.15
CA GLY A 291 -6.32 -11.01 -20.01
C GLY A 291 -5.35 -12.06 -19.48
N THR A 292 -4.11 -11.68 -19.15
CA THR A 292 -3.16 -12.55 -18.41
C THR A 292 -3.80 -13.01 -17.09
N PRO A 293 -3.98 -14.33 -16.85
CA PRO A 293 -4.53 -14.85 -15.61
C PRO A 293 -3.69 -14.44 -14.40
N PHE A 294 -4.37 -14.04 -13.32
CA PHE A 294 -3.74 -13.54 -12.11
C PHE A 294 -4.43 -14.14 -10.88
N ALA A 295 -3.73 -14.98 -10.12
CA ALA A 295 -4.25 -15.56 -8.89
C ALA A 295 -3.57 -14.95 -7.65
N VAL A 296 -4.35 -14.70 -6.61
CA VAL A 296 -3.85 -14.32 -5.29
C VAL A 296 -4.32 -15.35 -4.28
N VAL A 297 -3.35 -15.97 -3.61
CA VAL A 297 -3.55 -17.11 -2.71
C VAL A 297 -2.81 -16.89 -1.39
N ARG A 298 -3.15 -17.70 -0.38
CA ARG A 298 -2.32 -17.85 0.83
C ARG A 298 -2.26 -19.35 1.17
N PHE A 299 -1.07 -19.92 1.10
CA PHE A 299 -0.79 -21.29 1.54
C PHE A 299 0.03 -21.21 2.83
#